data_AF-A0A9P7NQQ1-F1
#
_entry.id   AF-A0A9P7NQQ1-F1
#
_cell.length_a   1.000
_cell.length_b   1.000
_cell.length_c   1.000
_cell.angle_alpha   90.00
_cell.angle_beta   90.00
_cell.angle_gamma   90.00
#
_symmetry.space_group_name_H-M   'P 1'
#
loop_
_entity.id
_entity.type
_entity.pdbx_description
1 polymer ?
#
loop_
_entity_poly.entity_id
_entity_poly.type
_entity_poly.pdbx_seq_one_letter_code
_entity_poly.pdbx_strand_id
1 'polypeptide(L)'
;FLVTHFRESQSAVLDRIKKAKFTLQNYHSEESLTIFVNNLLQDARAYFNEEIAQIRTVHQAFDSRIQLVIPPPTDGMTVDQFLVQVRDRESTIRALARDEFKTAMNVAWSRECPTGHGQCSMG
;
A
#
# COMPACT_ATOMS: atom_id res chain seq x y z
N PHE A 1 -3.85 39.23 11.68
CA PHE A 1 -4.09 37.78 11.82
C PHE A 1 -2.87 37.04 11.29
N LEU A 2 -1.97 36.61 12.18
CA LEU A 2 -0.81 35.79 11.83
C LEU A 2 -1.28 34.33 11.89
N VAL A 3 -1.52 33.73 10.73
CA VAL A 3 -1.67 32.27 10.64
C VAL A 3 -0.27 31.70 10.83
N THR A 4 0.09 31.42 12.08
CA THR A 4 1.25 30.58 12.38
C THR A 4 0.90 29.19 11.90
N HIS A 5 1.27 28.89 10.65
CA HIS A 5 1.38 27.52 10.19
C HIS A 5 2.36 26.82 11.12
N PHE A 6 1.83 26.07 12.09
CA PHE A 6 2.62 25.11 12.86
C PHE A 6 3.14 24.11 11.84
N ARG A 7 4.33 24.37 11.32
CA ARG A 7 5.05 23.43 10.47
C ARG A 7 5.26 22.22 11.36
N GLU A 8 4.65 21.12 10.97
CA GLU A 8 4.73 19.88 11.71
C GLU A 8 6.20 19.51 11.91
N SER A 9 6.54 19.03 13.12
CA SER A 9 7.94 18.76 13.44
C SER A 9 8.47 17.63 12.54
N GLN A 10 9.72 17.75 12.08
CA GLN A 10 10.33 16.73 11.23
C GLN A 10 10.32 15.33 11.87
N SER A 11 10.35 15.27 13.21
CA SER A 11 10.23 14.01 13.97
C SER A 11 8.88 13.32 13.74
N ALA A 12 7.78 14.07 13.73
CA ALA A 12 6.44 13.50 13.54
C ALA A 12 6.24 12.99 12.11
N VAL A 13 6.78 13.71 11.12
CA VAL A 13 6.78 13.28 9.70
C VAL A 13 7.58 11.99 9.54
N LEU A 14 8.77 11.91 10.13
CA LEU A 14 9.60 10.71 10.06
C LEU A 14 8.92 9.50 10.72
N ASP A 15 8.23 9.69 11.83
CA ASP A 15 7.47 8.63 12.49
C ASP A 15 6.29 8.14 11.64
N ARG A 16 5.60 9.04 10.92
CA ARG A 16 4.57 8.64 9.94
C ARG A 16 5.16 7.82 8.82
N ILE A 17 6.27 8.28 8.22
CA ILE A 17 6.95 7.56 7.14
C ILE A 17 7.33 6.15 7.60
N LYS A 18 7.90 6.01 8.80
CA LYS A 18 8.31 4.69 9.34
C LYS A 18 7.15 3.74 9.61
N LYS A 19 5.99 4.28 9.97
CA LYS A 19 4.78 3.49 10.28
C LYS A 19 3.91 3.25 9.05
N ALA A 20 4.06 4.05 8.00
CA ALA A 20 3.28 3.95 6.78
C ALA A 20 3.51 2.58 6.15
N LYS A 21 2.42 1.83 5.98
CA LYS A 21 2.40 0.58 5.26
C LYS A 21 1.13 0.50 4.44
N PHE A 22 1.26 0.06 3.20
CA PHE A 22 0.13 -0.26 2.36
C PHE A 22 0.22 -1.73 1.94
N THR A 23 -0.80 -2.47 2.31
CA THR A 23 -0.90 -3.93 2.13
C THR A 23 -2.10 -4.29 1.26
N LEU A 24 -2.19 -5.53 0.82
CA LEU A 24 -3.36 -5.99 0.07
C LEU A 24 -4.65 -5.95 0.92
N GLN A 25 -4.55 -5.97 2.25
CA GLN A 25 -5.71 -5.82 3.13
C GLN A 25 -6.32 -4.41 3.08
N ASN A 26 -5.49 -3.39 2.84
CA ASN A 26 -5.96 -1.99 2.74
C ASN A 26 -6.94 -1.80 1.57
N TYR A 27 -6.81 -2.60 0.50
CA TYR A 27 -7.78 -2.60 -0.60
C TYR A 27 -9.17 -3.07 -0.22
N HIS A 28 -9.32 -3.84 0.86
CA HIS A 28 -10.65 -4.24 1.37
C HIS A 28 -11.32 -3.11 2.13
N SER A 29 -10.54 -2.24 2.77
CA SER A 29 -11.03 -1.07 3.50
C SER A 29 -11.32 0.13 2.59
N GLU A 30 -11.39 -0.08 1.27
CA GLU A 30 -11.56 0.96 0.25
C GLU A 30 -10.48 2.06 0.28
N GLU A 31 -9.32 1.79 0.88
CA GLU A 31 -8.21 2.74 0.86
C GLU A 31 -7.64 2.84 -0.55
N SER A 32 -7.59 4.07 -1.08
CA SER A 32 -7.02 4.33 -2.40
C SER A 32 -5.49 4.29 -2.33
N LEU A 33 -4.89 3.39 -3.10
CA LEU A 33 -3.43 3.32 -3.28
C LEU A 33 -2.87 4.68 -3.76
N THR A 34 -3.57 5.36 -4.67
CA THR A 34 -3.16 6.68 -5.16
C THR A 34 -3.15 7.73 -4.06
N ILE A 35 -4.16 7.74 -3.17
CA ILE A 35 -4.21 8.67 -2.04
C ILE A 35 -3.06 8.37 -1.07
N PHE A 36 -2.85 7.09 -0.73
CA PHE A 36 -1.75 6.67 0.13
C PHE A 36 -0.39 7.14 -0.42
N VAL A 37 -0.13 6.88 -1.70
CA VAL A 37 1.14 7.24 -2.35
C VAL A 37 1.36 8.74 -2.37
N ASN A 38 0.33 9.54 -2.70
CA ASN A 38 0.46 11.00 -2.71
C ASN A 38 0.72 11.57 -1.31
N ASN A 39 0.01 11.06 -0.29
CA ASN A 39 0.22 11.49 1.09
C ASN A 39 1.64 11.15 1.57
N LEU A 40 2.11 9.94 1.28
CA LEU A 40 3.44 9.51 1.70
C LEU A 40 4.56 10.24 0.92
N LEU A 41 4.33 10.55 -0.36
CA LEU A 41 5.24 11.40 -1.14
C LEU A 41 5.31 12.81 -0.57
N GLN A 42 4.19 13.38 -0.12
CA GLN A 42 4.17 14.69 0.53
C GLN A 42 4.98 14.68 1.83
N ASP A 43 4.81 13.66 2.67
CA ASP A 43 5.61 13.48 3.88
C ASP A 43 7.10 13.28 3.55
N ALA A 44 7.41 12.45 2.54
CA ALA A 44 8.77 12.19 2.11
C ALA A 44 9.44 13.47 1.56
N ARG A 45 8.74 14.33 0.83
CA ARG A 45 9.23 15.63 0.35
C ARG A 45 9.59 16.59 1.49
N ALA A 46 8.91 16.48 2.62
CA ALA A 46 9.22 17.31 3.79
C ALA A 46 10.51 16.87 4.51
N TYR A 47 11.01 15.65 4.24
CA TYR A 47 12.17 15.06 4.90
C TYR A 47 13.38 14.84 3.97
N PHE A 48 13.14 14.45 2.71
CA PHE A 48 14.17 14.12 1.73
C PHE A 48 14.22 15.17 0.61
N ASN A 49 15.41 15.69 0.32
CA ASN A 49 15.63 16.63 -0.79
C ASN A 49 15.72 15.92 -2.15
N GLU A 50 16.21 14.67 -2.16
CA GLU A 50 16.39 13.89 -3.38
C GLU A 50 15.09 13.17 -3.77
N GLU A 51 14.65 13.36 -5.00
CA GLU A 51 13.42 12.77 -5.53
C GLU A 51 13.45 11.24 -5.48
N ILE A 52 14.59 10.64 -5.83
CA ILE A 52 14.76 9.18 -5.79
C ILE A 52 14.64 8.62 -4.36
N ALA A 53 15.07 9.35 -3.33
CA ALA A 53 14.93 8.94 -1.95
C ALA A 53 13.45 8.98 -1.50
N GLN A 54 12.69 9.96 -1.98
CA GLN A 54 11.24 10.04 -1.74
C GLN A 54 10.51 8.84 -2.36
N ILE A 55 10.82 8.53 -3.62
CA ILE A 55 10.20 7.40 -4.34
C ILE A 55 10.56 6.06 -3.69
N ARG A 56 11.83 5.84 -3.34
CA ARG A 56 12.28 4.61 -2.66
C ARG A 56 11.58 4.41 -1.33
N THR A 57 11.39 5.50 -0.57
CA THR A 57 10.67 5.47 0.70
C THR A 57 9.23 4.99 0.51
N VAL A 58 8.55 5.48 -0.53
CA VAL A 58 7.18 5.07 -0.84
C VAL A 58 7.13 3.61 -1.30
N HIS A 59 8.05 3.20 -2.16
CA HIS A 59 8.14 1.80 -2.62
C HIS A 59 8.38 0.83 -1.44
N GLN A 60 9.23 1.20 -0.49
CA GLN A 60 9.51 0.41 0.72
C GLN A 60 8.32 0.31 1.67
N ALA A 61 7.38 1.27 1.62
CA ALA A 61 6.16 1.23 2.42
C ALA A 61 5.11 0.24 1.87
N PHE A 62 5.30 -0.27 0.65
CA PHE A 62 4.45 -1.34 0.12
C PHE A 62 4.80 -2.70 0.72
N ASP A 63 3.78 -3.54 0.90
CA ASP A 63 3.93 -4.97 1.11
C ASP A 63 4.78 -5.61 -0.01
N SER A 64 5.59 -6.62 0.32
CA SER A 64 6.41 -7.38 -0.62
C SER A 64 5.62 -7.89 -1.83
N ARG A 65 4.35 -8.31 -1.67
CA ARG A 65 3.50 -8.73 -2.79
C ARG A 65 3.19 -7.58 -3.75
N ILE A 66 2.97 -6.38 -3.23
CA ILE A 66 2.76 -5.19 -4.06
C ILE A 66 4.08 -4.77 -4.73
N GLN A 67 5.21 -4.89 -4.04
CA GLN A 67 6.54 -4.65 -4.60
C GLN A 67 6.91 -5.64 -5.73
N LEU A 68 6.32 -6.83 -5.77
CA LEU A 68 6.49 -7.75 -6.92
C LEU A 68 5.76 -7.25 -8.18
N VAL A 69 4.69 -6.47 -8.01
CA VAL A 69 3.90 -5.93 -9.12
C VAL A 69 4.40 -4.57 -9.56
N ILE A 70 4.86 -3.74 -8.61
CA ILE A 70 5.46 -2.43 -8.85
C ILE A 70 6.98 -2.58 -8.76
N PRO A 71 7.68 -2.60 -9.91
CA PRO A 71 9.13 -2.73 -9.93
C PRO A 71 9.82 -1.70 -9.04
N PRO A 72 11.01 -2.02 -8.50
CA PRO A 72 11.79 -1.05 -7.76
C PRO A 72 12.14 0.15 -8.64
N PRO A 73 12.18 1.36 -8.07
CA PRO A 73 12.50 2.57 -8.81
C PRO A 73 13.96 2.54 -9.29
N THR A 74 14.17 2.97 -10.53
CA THR A 74 15.50 3.08 -11.15
C THR A 74 16.15 4.42 -10.83
N ASP A 75 17.48 4.48 -10.86
CA ASP A 75 18.22 5.73 -10.69
C ASP A 75 17.85 6.70 -11.83
N GLY A 76 17.33 7.88 -11.46
CA GLY A 76 16.81 8.89 -12.40
C GLY A 76 15.30 8.81 -12.67
N MET A 77 14.57 7.89 -12.04
CA MET A 77 13.10 7.89 -12.08
C MET A 77 12.54 9.13 -11.40
N THR A 78 11.59 9.79 -12.07
CA THR A 78 10.84 10.93 -11.53
C THR A 78 9.58 10.48 -10.79
N VAL A 79 9.03 11.33 -9.93
CA VAL A 79 7.79 11.07 -9.19
C VAL A 79 6.63 10.86 -10.16
N ASP A 80 6.53 11.65 -11.23
CA ASP A 80 5.48 11.47 -12.22
C ASP A 80 5.55 10.10 -12.91
N GLN A 81 6.75 9.64 -13.28
CA GLN A 81 6.94 8.30 -13.85
C GLN A 81 6.56 7.22 -12.85
N PHE A 82 6.94 7.37 -11.59
CA PHE A 82 6.57 6.43 -10.53
C PHE A 82 5.04 6.40 -10.32
N LEU A 83 4.37 7.55 -10.28
CA LEU A 83 2.91 7.63 -10.13
C LEU A 83 2.18 6.96 -11.30
N VAL A 84 2.65 7.16 -12.53
CA VAL A 84 2.12 6.46 -13.71
C VAL A 84 2.28 4.96 -13.56
N GLN A 85 3.47 4.49 -13.15
CA GLN A 85 3.73 3.07 -12.93
C GLN A 85 2.82 2.46 -11.86
N VAL A 86 2.61 3.17 -10.75
CA VAL A 86 1.68 2.75 -9.69
C VAL A 86 0.26 2.61 -10.25
N ARG A 87 -0.23 3.61 -10.98
CA ARG A 87 -1.57 3.63 -11.56
C ARG A 87 -1.78 2.51 -12.57
N ASP A 88 -0.81 2.29 -13.46
CA ASP A 88 -0.89 1.26 -14.50
C ASP A 88 -0.96 -0.14 -13.90
N ARG A 89 -0.36 -0.33 -12.73
CA ARG A 89 -0.38 -1.60 -11.98
C ARG A 89 -1.52 -1.73 -10.98
N GLU A 90 -2.28 -0.68 -10.72
CA GLU A 90 -3.34 -0.66 -9.71
C GLU A 90 -4.40 -1.74 -9.95
N SER A 91 -4.80 -1.93 -11.21
CA SER A 91 -5.78 -2.95 -11.58
C SER A 91 -5.30 -4.38 -11.26
N THR A 92 -4.01 -4.65 -11.48
CA THR A 92 -3.35 -5.93 -11.15
C THR A 92 -3.29 -6.13 -9.64
N ILE A 93 -2.90 -5.11 -8.89
CA ILE A 93 -2.83 -5.16 -7.43
C ILE A 93 -4.23 -5.42 -6.84
N ARG A 94 -5.26 -4.75 -7.38
CA ARG A 94 -6.66 -4.98 -6.98
C ARG A 94 -7.13 -6.40 -7.31
N ALA A 95 -6.68 -6.97 -8.44
CA ALA A 95 -6.95 -8.37 -8.77
C ALA A 95 -6.29 -9.33 -7.77
N LEU A 96 -5.03 -9.09 -7.41
CA LEU A 96 -4.30 -9.84 -6.38
C LEU A 96 -4.99 -9.78 -5.01
N ALA A 97 -5.41 -8.59 -4.56
CA ALA A 97 -6.13 -8.45 -3.29
C ALA A 97 -7.44 -9.27 -3.28
N ARG A 98 -8.19 -9.27 -4.39
CA ARG A 98 -9.42 -10.07 -4.51
C ARG A 98 -9.15 -11.57 -4.49
N ASP A 99 -8.08 -12.02 -5.13
CA ASP A 99 -7.72 -13.45 -5.18
C ASP A 99 -7.27 -13.97 -3.81
N GLU A 100 -6.48 -13.17 -3.08
CA GLU A 100 -6.06 -13.49 -1.73
C GLU A 100 -7.25 -13.61 -0.77
N PHE A 101 -8.23 -12.73 -0.90
CA PHE A 101 -9.45 -12.80 -0.11
C PHE A 101 -10.28 -14.06 -0.40
N LYS A 102 -10.48 -14.40 -1.68
CA LYS A 102 -11.17 -15.64 -2.07
C LYS A 102 -10.45 -16.87 -1.51
N THR A 103 -9.13 -16.89 -1.61
CA THR A 103 -8.31 -17.98 -1.06
C THR A 103 -8.43 -18.06 0.45
N ALA A 104 -8.36 -16.92 1.15
CA ALA A 104 -8.52 -16.86 2.60
C ALA A 104 -9.92 -17.36 3.05
N MET A 105 -10.98 -16.97 2.34
CA MET A 105 -12.33 -17.48 2.58
C MET A 105 -12.43 -19.00 2.34
N ASN A 106 -11.88 -19.49 1.22
CA ASN A 106 -11.90 -20.92 0.91
C ASN A 106 -11.13 -21.74 1.95
N VAL A 107 -10.01 -21.21 2.47
CA VAL A 107 -9.23 -21.87 3.54
C VAL A 107 -9.95 -21.82 4.88
N ALA A 108 -10.61 -20.71 5.22
CA ALA A 108 -11.43 -20.60 6.44
C ALA A 108 -12.58 -21.63 6.42
N TRP A 109 -13.33 -21.71 5.32
CA TRP A 109 -14.37 -22.72 5.12
C TRP A 109 -13.83 -24.15 5.18
N SER A 110 -12.64 -24.41 4.62
CA SER A 110 -12.02 -25.75 4.66
C SER A 110 -11.52 -26.14 6.06
N ARG A 111 -11.17 -25.17 6.91
CA ARG A 111 -10.82 -25.41 8.33
C ARG A 111 -12.05 -25.65 9.19
N GLU A 112 -13.20 -25.07 8.83
CA GLU A 112 -14.46 -25.22 9.55
C GLU A 112 -15.24 -26.50 9.18
N CYS A 113 -15.05 -27.05 7.96
CA CYS A 113 -15.57 -28.38 7.59
C CYS A 113 -14.39 -29.32 7.21
N PRO A 114 -13.68 -29.93 8.18
CA PRO A 114 -12.49 -30.73 7.91
C PRO A 114 -12.85 -32.19 7.65
N THR A 115 -13.73 -32.52 6.70
CA THR A 115 -13.80 -33.88 6.15
C THR A 115 -14.69 -33.96 4.94
N GLY A 116 -14.18 -34.60 3.88
CA GLY A 116 -15.06 -35.28 2.94
C GLY A 116 -15.98 -36.22 3.72
N HIS A 117 -17.24 -36.29 3.28
CA HIS A 117 -18.41 -36.89 3.92
C HIS A 117 -19.23 -35.94 4.82
N GLY A 118 -20.20 -35.30 4.18
CA GLY A 118 -21.55 -35.19 4.74
C GLY A 118 -21.83 -33.97 5.61
N GLN A 119 -22.65 -33.07 5.04
CA GLN A 119 -23.57 -32.16 5.74
C GLN A 119 -22.92 -31.04 6.59
N CYS A 120 -22.70 -29.87 5.97
CA CYS A 120 -22.73 -28.61 6.71
C CYS A 120 -24.16 -28.03 6.52
N SER A 121 -25.01 -28.18 7.55
CA SER A 121 -26.43 -27.78 7.56
C SER A 121 -26.58 -26.26 7.66
N MET A 122 -27.46 -25.67 6.85
CA MET A 122 -27.86 -24.27 6.95
C MET A 122 -28.69 -24.06 8.22
N GLY A 123 -28.26 -23.13 9.07
CA GLY A 123 -29.03 -22.55 10.17
C GLY A 123 -28.88 -21.04 10.15
#